data_AF-A0A2E3YB73-F1
#
_entry.id   AF-A0A2E3YB73-F1
#
_cell.length_a   1.000
_cell.length_b   1.000
_cell.length_c   1.000
_cell.angle_alpha   90.00
_cell.angle_beta   90.00
_cell.angle_gamma   90.00
#
_symmetry.space_group_name_H-M   'P 1'
#
loop_
_entity.id
_entity.type
_entity.pdbx_description
1 polymer ?
#
loop_
_entity_poly.entity_id
_entity_poly.type
_entity_poly.pdbx_seq_one_letter_code
_entity_poly.pdbx_strand_id
1 'polypeptide(L)'
;MDWEIKRRGRVTYYRKKTNRVFSDLVVEELDNGDLKIRFVGMTGARAATNELDLDDTARMDPEREIPRTFDTWDLYVREAGICDGLRDLDFLEVHSFGAAPKEPSPITDPEGYAAEKKRIRSAYSEAYANYWETKLPDNGLPVRFTVYLEELPDVDACYELSAVALLQR
;
A
#
# COMPACT_ATOMS: atom_id res chain seq x y z
N MET A 1 8.54 10.40 -12.31
CA MET A 1 8.17 9.01 -12.69
C MET A 1 7.70 9.03 -14.15
N ASP A 2 8.06 8.05 -14.99
CA ASP A 2 7.69 8.06 -16.42
C ASP A 2 6.40 7.26 -16.68
N TRP A 3 5.29 8.01 -16.83
CA TRP A 3 3.95 7.46 -16.96
C TRP A 3 3.54 7.24 -18.42
N GLU A 4 2.93 6.08 -18.69
CA GLU A 4 2.02 5.89 -19.81
C GLU A 4 0.58 6.13 -19.31
N ILE A 5 -0.04 7.20 -19.82
CA ILE A 5 -1.37 7.62 -19.39
C ILE A 5 -2.38 7.32 -20.50
N LYS A 6 -3.46 6.62 -20.14
CA LYS A 6 -4.55 6.29 -21.07
C LYS A 6 -5.89 6.74 -20.51
N ARG A 7 -6.60 7.60 -21.25
CA ARG A 7 -7.96 8.03 -20.90
C ARG A 7 -9.01 7.23 -21.69
N ARG A 8 -10.06 6.77 -21.02
CA ARG A 8 -11.25 6.12 -21.61
C ARG A 8 -12.52 6.63 -20.93
N GLY A 9 -13.15 7.63 -21.54
CA GLY A 9 -14.32 8.29 -20.95
C GLY A 9 -13.94 9.01 -19.64
N ARG A 10 -14.60 8.63 -18.54
CA ARG A 10 -14.37 9.14 -17.18
C ARG A 10 -13.18 8.51 -16.46
N VAL A 11 -12.60 7.45 -17.03
CA VAL A 11 -11.51 6.71 -16.39
C VAL A 11 -10.17 7.04 -17.02
N THR A 12 -9.17 7.32 -16.20
CA THR A 12 -7.77 7.53 -16.58
C THR A 12 -6.90 6.47 -15.91
N TYR A 13 -6.09 5.78 -16.70
CA TYR A 13 -5.17 4.74 -16.26
C TYR A 13 -3.75 5.30 -16.27
N TYR A 14 -3.04 5.19 -15.16
CA TYR A 14 -1.65 5.56 -15.02
C TYR A 14 -0.83 4.29 -14.84
N ARG A 15 0.10 4.05 -15.74
CA ARG A 15 0.98 2.88 -15.69
C ARG A 15 2.42 3.32 -15.91
N LYS A 16 3.34 2.94 -15.04
CA LYS A 16 4.78 3.15 -15.28
C LYS A 16 5.19 2.38 -16.53
N LYS A 17 6.05 2.94 -17.38
CA LYS A 17 6.51 2.23 -18.59
C LYS A 17 7.24 0.91 -18.33
N THR A 18 7.79 0.74 -17.13
CA THR A 18 8.40 -0.51 -16.66
C THR A 18 7.36 -1.60 -16.35
N ASN A 19 6.10 -1.23 -16.12
CA ASN A 19 5.01 -2.14 -15.86
C ASN A 19 4.25 -2.46 -17.16
N ARG A 20 4.09 -3.76 -17.47
CA ARG A 20 3.46 -4.21 -18.72
C ARG A 20 2.05 -4.75 -18.54
N VAL A 21 1.63 -5.04 -17.31
CA VAL A 21 0.49 -5.95 -17.05
C VAL A 21 -0.69 -5.23 -16.41
N PHE A 22 -0.44 -4.30 -15.49
CA PHE A 22 -1.49 -3.58 -14.76
C PHE A 22 -1.17 -2.09 -14.65
N SER A 23 -2.16 -1.30 -14.24
CA SER A 23 -1.98 0.14 -13.94
C SER A 23 -1.58 0.31 -12.48
N ASP A 24 -0.72 1.28 -12.20
CA ASP A 24 -0.29 1.61 -10.85
C ASP A 24 -1.32 2.50 -10.14
N LEU A 25 -2.04 3.32 -10.91
CA LEU A 25 -3.24 4.05 -10.48
C LEU A 25 -4.35 3.95 -11.53
N VAL A 26 -5.60 3.87 -11.07
CA VAL A 26 -6.79 4.06 -11.90
C VAL A 26 -7.66 5.15 -11.29
N VAL A 27 -7.91 6.21 -12.03
CA VAL A 27 -8.66 7.38 -11.59
C VAL A 27 -9.98 7.45 -12.33
N GLU A 28 -11.07 7.59 -11.60
CA GLU A 28 -12.44 7.76 -12.12
C GLU A 28 -12.96 9.15 -11.74
N GLU A 29 -13.26 9.97 -12.74
CA GLU A 29 -13.89 11.29 -12.57
C GLU A 29 -15.40 11.11 -12.30
N LEU A 30 -15.86 11.62 -11.16
CA LEU A 30 -17.26 11.57 -10.73
C LEU A 30 -18.07 12.73 -11.30
N ASP A 31 -19.39 12.66 -11.24
CA ASP A 31 -20.28 13.67 -11.84
C ASP A 31 -20.11 15.08 -11.26
N ASN A 32 -19.64 15.18 -10.01
CA ASN A 32 -19.36 16.44 -9.32
C ASN A 32 -17.93 16.95 -9.54
N GLY A 33 -17.10 16.27 -10.32
CA GLY A 33 -15.71 16.64 -10.56
C GLY A 33 -14.69 16.05 -9.59
N ASP A 34 -15.15 15.38 -8.52
CA ASP A 34 -14.28 14.62 -7.62
C ASP A 34 -13.58 13.47 -8.36
N LEU A 35 -12.43 13.05 -7.84
CA LEU A 35 -11.68 11.92 -8.41
C LEU A 35 -11.66 10.74 -7.44
N LYS A 36 -12.20 9.59 -7.87
CA LYS A 36 -12.03 8.32 -7.16
C LYS A 36 -10.78 7.61 -7.66
N ILE A 37 -9.82 7.41 -6.78
CA ILE A 37 -8.50 6.86 -7.09
C ILE A 37 -8.41 5.43 -6.54
N ARG A 38 -8.04 4.48 -7.40
CA ARG A 38 -7.73 3.10 -7.02
C ARG A 38 -6.24 2.89 -7.12
N PHE A 39 -5.63 2.49 -6.00
CA PHE A 39 -4.22 2.21 -5.90
C PHE A 39 -3.94 0.74 -6.20
N VAL A 40 -2.81 0.48 -6.87
CA VAL A 40 -2.29 -0.86 -7.05
C VAL A 40 -1.97 -1.52 -5.71
N GLY A 41 -2.05 -2.86 -5.68
CA GLY A 41 -1.48 -3.67 -4.60
C GLY A 41 0.01 -3.36 -4.43
N MET A 42 0.42 -3.00 -3.22
CA MET A 42 1.77 -2.55 -2.93
C MET A 42 2.29 -3.20 -1.65
N THR A 43 3.54 -3.66 -1.70
CA THR A 43 4.28 -4.21 -0.57
C THR A 43 5.38 -3.25 -0.11
N GLY A 44 5.61 -3.20 1.19
CA GLY A 44 6.60 -2.29 1.79
C GLY A 44 8.05 -2.79 1.72
N ALA A 45 8.25 -4.03 1.26
CA ALA A 45 9.55 -4.67 1.13
C ALA A 45 10.19 -4.32 -0.22
N ARG A 46 10.35 -5.28 -1.14
CA ARG A 46 11.09 -5.07 -2.40
C ARG A 46 10.41 -4.06 -3.30
N ALA A 47 9.08 -4.09 -3.39
CA ALA A 47 8.36 -3.16 -4.25
C ALA A 47 8.62 -1.71 -3.82
N ALA A 48 8.31 -1.35 -2.58
CA ALA A 48 8.58 0.00 -2.09
C ALA A 48 10.08 0.36 -2.06
N THR A 49 10.99 -0.59 -1.80
CA THR A 49 12.45 -0.35 -1.90
C THR A 49 12.82 0.16 -3.30
N ASN A 50 12.30 -0.45 -4.35
CA ASN A 50 12.58 -0.04 -5.72
C ASN A 50 11.91 1.29 -6.07
N GLU A 51 10.67 1.52 -5.63
CA GLU A 51 9.93 2.75 -5.96
C GLU A 51 10.46 3.98 -5.23
N LEU A 52 10.93 3.80 -4.00
CA LEU A 52 11.46 4.85 -3.14
C LEU A 52 12.99 4.98 -3.21
N ASP A 53 13.66 4.17 -4.05
CA ASP A 53 15.12 4.15 -4.23
C ASP A 53 15.88 3.99 -2.91
N LEU A 54 15.48 2.98 -2.12
CA LEU A 54 16.05 2.70 -0.79
C LEU A 54 17.21 1.70 -0.86
N ASP A 55 18.21 1.89 -0.01
CA ASP A 55 19.41 1.01 0.06
C ASP A 55 19.15 -0.35 0.73
N ASP A 56 18.03 -0.51 1.45
CA ASP A 56 17.71 -1.73 2.19
C ASP A 56 16.25 -2.19 2.03
N THR A 57 16.06 -3.51 1.96
CA THR A 57 14.73 -4.14 1.94
C THR A 57 14.27 -4.47 3.35
N ALA A 58 13.13 -3.91 3.74
CA ALA A 58 12.44 -4.26 4.98
C ALA A 58 11.80 -5.64 4.85
N ARG A 59 12.45 -6.68 5.41
CA ARG A 59 11.97 -8.06 5.35
C ARG A 59 11.21 -8.43 6.61
N MET A 60 9.94 -8.78 6.48
CA MET A 60 9.06 -9.16 7.60
C MET A 60 9.04 -8.12 8.73
N ASP A 61 9.07 -6.84 8.35
CA ASP A 61 9.21 -5.69 9.25
C ASP A 61 8.08 -4.68 9.03
N PRO A 62 6.91 -4.89 9.65
CA PRO A 62 5.76 -4.01 9.48
C PRO A 62 6.02 -2.54 9.82
N GLU A 63 6.90 -2.26 10.78
CA GLU A 63 7.20 -0.89 11.22
C GLU A 63 7.79 -0.05 10.09
N ARG A 64 8.58 -0.69 9.22
CA ARG A 64 9.15 -0.05 8.02
C ARG A 64 8.27 -0.24 6.80
N GLU A 65 7.72 -1.43 6.61
CA GLU A 65 6.97 -1.78 5.41
C GLU A 65 5.70 -0.94 5.27
N ILE A 66 4.94 -0.73 6.35
CA ILE A 66 3.66 -0.03 6.26
C ILE A 66 3.81 1.43 5.84
N PRO A 67 4.68 2.25 6.47
CA PRO A 67 4.93 3.60 5.99
C PRO A 67 5.44 3.64 4.54
N ARG A 68 6.37 2.75 4.17
CA ARG A 68 6.92 2.68 2.80
C ARG A 68 5.84 2.43 1.74
N THR A 69 4.83 1.61 2.03
CA THR A 69 3.71 1.41 1.11
C THR A 69 2.93 2.70 0.88
N PHE A 70 2.58 3.42 1.94
CA PHE A 70 1.85 4.69 1.82
C PHE A 70 2.71 5.79 1.18
N ASP A 71 3.98 5.90 1.55
CA ASP A 71 4.92 6.85 0.95
C ASP A 71 5.10 6.60 -0.56
N THR A 72 5.03 5.33 -0.98
CA THR A 72 5.04 4.98 -2.42
C THR A 72 3.77 5.47 -3.12
N TRP A 73 2.60 5.30 -2.53
CA TRP A 73 1.36 5.85 -3.09
C TRP A 73 1.33 7.37 -3.09
N ASP A 74 1.87 8.01 -2.06
CA ASP A 74 2.06 9.46 -1.98
C ASP A 74 2.94 9.96 -3.14
N LEU A 75 4.07 9.29 -3.38
CA LEU A 75 4.92 9.54 -4.53
C LEU A 75 4.14 9.41 -5.84
N TYR A 76 3.33 8.36 -6.00
CA TYR A 76 2.59 8.15 -7.25
C TYR A 76 1.61 9.27 -7.56
N VAL A 77 0.82 9.72 -6.59
CA VAL A 77 -0.20 10.76 -6.84
C VAL A 77 0.43 12.12 -7.11
N ARG A 78 1.56 12.43 -6.45
CA ARG A 78 2.36 13.63 -6.72
C ARG A 78 2.98 13.59 -8.11
N GLU A 79 3.69 12.51 -8.44
CA GLU A 79 4.38 12.36 -9.72
C GLU A 79 3.41 12.24 -10.91
N ALA A 80 2.18 11.75 -10.68
CA ALA A 80 1.12 11.74 -11.68
C ALA A 80 0.43 13.11 -11.86
N GLY A 81 0.74 14.10 -11.01
CA GLY A 81 0.12 15.42 -11.01
C GLY A 81 -1.36 15.40 -10.63
N ILE A 82 -1.78 14.47 -9.77
CA ILE A 82 -3.18 14.32 -9.35
C ILE A 82 -3.51 15.27 -8.19
N CYS A 83 -2.63 15.32 -7.17
CA CYS A 83 -2.74 16.15 -5.97
C CYS A 83 -1.34 16.32 -5.32
N ASP A 84 -1.24 17.11 -4.24
CA ASP A 84 0.03 17.41 -3.57
C ASP A 84 0.48 16.30 -2.60
N GLY A 85 -0.38 15.33 -2.30
CA GLY A 85 -0.03 14.13 -1.56
C GLY A 85 -1.25 13.44 -0.93
N LEU A 86 -1.01 12.40 -0.14
CA LEU A 86 -2.08 11.61 0.48
C LEU A 86 -2.96 12.40 1.47
N ARG A 87 -2.46 13.52 2.01
CA ARG A 87 -3.22 14.40 2.90
C ARG A 87 -4.46 14.99 2.22
N ASP A 88 -4.43 15.14 0.89
CA ASP A 88 -5.53 15.69 0.10
C ASP A 88 -6.63 14.64 -0.18
N LEU A 89 -6.44 13.39 0.26
CA LEU A 89 -7.26 12.26 -0.11
C LEU A 89 -8.04 11.68 1.07
N ASP A 90 -9.34 11.51 0.90
CA ASP A 90 -10.16 10.72 1.80
C ASP A 90 -10.08 9.24 1.41
N PHE A 91 -9.35 8.45 2.20
CA PHE A 91 -9.32 7.01 2.01
C PHE A 91 -10.68 6.41 2.41
N LEU A 92 -11.33 5.73 1.47
CA LEU A 92 -12.62 5.09 1.69
C LEU A 92 -12.42 3.68 2.22
N GLU A 93 -11.51 2.92 1.59
CA GLU A 93 -11.23 1.53 1.95
C GLU A 93 -9.74 1.20 1.80
N VAL A 94 -9.25 0.37 2.71
CA VAL A 94 -7.94 -0.29 2.61
C VAL A 94 -8.12 -1.79 2.76
N HIS A 95 -7.65 -2.54 1.76
CA HIS A 95 -7.56 -3.99 1.80
C HIS A 95 -6.15 -4.40 2.19
N SER A 96 -6.04 -5.26 3.19
CA SER A 96 -4.77 -5.70 3.75
C SER A 96 -4.63 -7.22 3.67
N PHE A 97 -3.54 -7.67 3.05
CA PHE A 97 -3.22 -9.08 2.88
C PHE A 97 -1.93 -9.37 3.64
N GLY A 98 -2.03 -10.03 4.79
CA GLY A 98 -0.87 -10.39 5.62
C GLY A 98 -0.30 -11.75 5.22
N ALA A 99 1.01 -11.85 5.02
CA ALA A 99 1.71 -13.10 4.75
C ALA A 99 1.93 -13.95 6.01
N ALA A 100 2.17 -15.24 5.82
CA ALA A 100 2.74 -16.08 6.87
C ALA A 100 4.16 -15.63 7.24
N PRO A 101 4.58 -15.78 8.51
CA PRO A 101 6.00 -15.70 8.88
C PRO A 101 6.88 -16.56 7.98
N LYS A 102 8.02 -16.02 7.55
CA LYS A 102 8.99 -16.76 6.74
C LYS A 102 9.82 -17.72 7.59
N GLU A 103 10.12 -17.31 8.81
CA GLU A 103 10.84 -18.07 9.83
C GLU A 103 10.29 -17.68 11.21
N PRO A 104 10.36 -18.57 12.22
CA PRO A 104 10.81 -19.96 12.12
C PRO A 104 9.75 -20.87 11.47
N SER A 105 10.07 -22.13 11.14
CA SER A 105 9.14 -23.03 10.47
C SER A 105 8.03 -23.53 11.42
N PRO A 106 6.75 -23.52 11.00
CA PRO A 106 5.64 -24.01 11.83
C PRO A 106 5.69 -25.52 12.11
N ILE A 107 6.52 -26.27 11.37
CA ILE A 107 6.68 -27.72 11.55
C ILE A 107 7.75 -28.02 12.60
N THR A 108 8.87 -27.32 12.56
CA THR A 108 10.03 -27.58 13.45
C THR A 108 10.00 -26.74 14.72
N ASP A 109 9.34 -25.57 14.69
CA ASP A 109 9.17 -24.68 15.83
C ASP A 109 7.77 -24.02 15.81
N PRO A 110 6.72 -24.76 16.21
CA PRO A 110 5.36 -24.24 16.20
C PRO A 110 5.15 -23.06 17.16
N GLU A 111 5.84 -23.06 18.31
CA GLU A 111 5.71 -22.00 19.32
C GLU A 111 6.37 -20.71 18.85
N GLY A 112 7.59 -20.79 18.31
CA GLY A 112 8.27 -19.64 17.72
C GLY A 112 7.51 -19.07 16.52
N TYR A 113 6.94 -19.91 15.66
CA TYR A 113 6.11 -19.44 14.54
C TYR A 113 4.86 -18.71 15.03
N ALA A 114 4.19 -19.24 16.06
CA ALA A 114 3.03 -18.58 16.66
C ALA A 114 3.38 -17.24 17.32
N ALA A 115 4.53 -17.17 17.99
CA ALA A 115 5.06 -15.94 18.59
C ALA A 115 5.37 -14.89 17.52
N GLU A 116 6.04 -15.29 16.43
CA GLU A 116 6.40 -14.39 15.33
C GLU A 116 5.16 -13.87 14.60
N LYS A 117 4.17 -14.74 14.37
CA LYS A 117 2.86 -14.35 13.83
C LYS A 117 2.17 -13.29 14.70
N LYS A 118 2.26 -13.42 16.03
CA LYS A 118 1.72 -12.43 16.97
C LYS A 118 2.50 -11.12 16.91
N ARG A 119 3.84 -11.18 16.85
CA ARG A 119 4.72 -10.00 16.74
C ARG A 119 4.38 -9.20 15.48
N ILE A 120 4.39 -9.82 14.30
CA ILE A 120 4.11 -9.16 13.01
C ILE A 120 2.74 -8.48 13.02
N ARG A 121 1.70 -9.15 13.54
CA ARG A 121 0.34 -8.59 13.58
C ARG A 121 0.22 -7.39 14.53
N SER A 122 0.95 -7.44 15.65
CA SER A 122 0.98 -6.34 16.63
C SER A 122 1.72 -5.15 16.02
N ALA A 123 2.92 -5.37 15.47
CA ALA A 123 3.72 -4.36 14.80
C ALA A 123 2.98 -3.74 13.61
N TYR A 124 2.24 -4.53 12.82
CA TYR A 124 1.37 -3.99 11.76
C TYR A 124 0.31 -3.04 12.29
N SER A 125 -0.38 -3.44 13.37
CA SER A 125 -1.45 -2.64 13.94
C SER A 125 -0.92 -1.31 14.48
N GLU A 126 0.23 -1.34 15.14
CA GLU A 126 0.93 -0.16 15.67
C GLU A 126 1.46 0.74 14.54
N ALA A 127 2.15 0.17 13.55
CA ALA A 127 2.69 0.92 12.42
C ALA A 127 1.58 1.59 11.60
N TYR A 128 0.48 0.88 11.36
CA TYR A 128 -0.68 1.43 10.66
C TYR A 128 -1.29 2.59 11.45
N ALA A 129 -1.59 2.40 12.74
CA ALA A 129 -2.16 3.45 13.58
C ALA A 129 -1.25 4.69 13.64
N ASN A 130 0.03 4.48 13.91
CA ASN A 130 1.02 5.55 13.98
C ASN A 130 1.16 6.32 12.65
N TYR A 131 1.05 5.65 11.50
CA TYR A 131 1.07 6.35 10.21
C TYR A 131 -0.10 7.34 10.10
N TRP A 132 -1.33 6.93 10.42
CA TRP A 132 -2.49 7.84 10.41
C TRP A 132 -2.33 8.97 11.41
N GLU A 133 -1.98 8.66 12.66
CA GLU A 133 -1.86 9.65 13.74
C GLU A 133 -0.78 10.71 13.46
N THR A 134 0.28 10.35 12.76
CA THR A 134 1.45 11.25 12.57
C THR A 134 1.54 11.88 11.18
N LYS A 135 1.11 11.17 10.12
CA LYS A 135 1.23 11.64 8.74
C LYS A 135 -0.08 12.17 8.18
N LEU A 136 -1.21 11.62 8.62
CA LEU A 136 -2.55 11.95 8.12
C LEU A 136 -3.53 12.28 9.28
N PRO A 137 -3.16 13.16 10.24
CA PRO A 137 -3.94 13.35 11.47
C PRO A 137 -5.33 13.97 11.24
N ASP A 138 -5.50 14.69 10.14
CA ASP A 138 -6.75 15.37 9.80
C ASP A 138 -7.67 14.51 8.92
N ASN A 139 -7.18 13.39 8.39
CA ASN A 139 -7.96 12.50 7.53
C ASN A 139 -8.91 11.61 8.35
N GLY A 140 -10.07 11.29 7.77
CA GLY A 140 -10.90 10.19 8.28
C GLY A 140 -10.18 8.84 8.15
N LEU A 141 -10.52 7.89 9.04
CA LEU A 141 -9.99 6.53 8.94
C LEU A 141 -10.83 5.68 7.98
N PRO A 142 -10.21 4.97 7.02
CA PRO A 142 -10.93 4.14 6.06
C PRO A 142 -11.57 2.91 6.72
N VAL A 143 -12.60 2.36 6.09
CA VAL A 143 -12.98 0.98 6.41
C VAL A 143 -11.84 0.04 6.01
N ARG A 144 -11.64 -1.02 6.79
CA ARG A 144 -10.53 -1.95 6.54
C ARG A 144 -11.01 -3.39 6.54
N PHE A 145 -10.50 -4.14 5.57
CA PHE A 145 -10.62 -5.60 5.51
C PHE A 145 -9.23 -6.22 5.54
N THR A 146 -9.04 -7.25 6.37
CA THR A 146 -7.75 -7.93 6.50
C THR A 146 -7.93 -9.44 6.38
N VAL A 147 -7.13 -10.06 5.52
CA VAL A 147 -6.98 -11.52 5.42
C VAL A 147 -5.54 -11.93 5.58
N TYR A 148 -5.33 -13.17 6.04
CA TYR A 148 -4.00 -13.75 6.16
C TYR A 148 -3.84 -14.87 5.13
N LEU A 149 -2.80 -14.76 4.33
CA LEU A 149 -2.45 -15.65 3.23
C LEU A 149 -1.20 -16.46 3.60
N GLU A 150 -0.95 -17.53 2.86
CA GLU A 150 0.32 -18.26 2.97
C GLU A 150 1.48 -17.41 2.46
N GLU A 151 1.31 -16.78 1.30
CA GLU A 151 2.37 -16.04 0.62
C GLU A 151 1.82 -14.84 -0.17
N LEU A 152 2.70 -13.88 -0.43
CA LEU A 152 2.50 -12.71 -1.29
C LEU A 152 3.49 -12.79 -2.46
N PRO A 153 3.23 -12.11 -3.59
CA PRO A 153 4.19 -12.05 -4.70
C PRO A 153 5.58 -11.54 -4.29
N ASP A 154 5.63 -10.62 -3.32
CA ASP A 154 6.87 -10.20 -2.66
C ASP A 154 7.17 -11.13 -1.48
N VAL A 155 8.13 -12.02 -1.66
CA VAL A 155 8.48 -13.06 -0.67
C VAL A 155 9.15 -12.51 0.60
N ASP A 156 9.59 -11.25 0.59
CA ASP A 156 10.16 -10.60 1.77
C ASP A 156 9.14 -9.78 2.56
N ALA A 157 7.96 -9.51 1.98
CA ALA A 157 6.95 -8.66 2.58
C ALA A 157 6.11 -9.38 3.65
N CYS A 158 5.73 -8.64 4.69
CA CYS A 158 4.71 -9.07 5.65
C CYS A 158 3.29 -8.70 5.20
N TYR A 159 3.11 -7.61 4.45
CA TYR A 159 1.79 -7.15 4.00
C TYR A 159 1.81 -6.60 2.58
N GLU A 160 0.75 -6.92 1.82
CA GLU A 160 0.35 -6.20 0.63
C GLU A 160 -0.91 -5.38 0.95
N LEU A 161 -0.91 -4.11 0.59
CA LEU A 161 -2.07 -3.23 0.75
C LEU A 161 -2.58 -2.81 -0.63
N SER A 162 -3.89 -2.65 -0.75
CA SER A 162 -4.52 -1.88 -1.83
C SER A 162 -5.58 -0.94 -1.23
N ALA A 163 -5.87 0.15 -1.92
CA ALA A 163 -6.75 1.17 -1.39
C ALA A 163 -7.61 1.85 -2.46
N VAL A 164 -8.73 2.41 -2.02
CA VAL A 164 -9.50 3.37 -2.80
C VAL A 164 -9.66 4.64 -1.99
N ALA A 165 -9.36 5.77 -2.61
CA ALA A 165 -9.49 7.08 -2.01
C ALA A 165 -10.29 8.03 -2.92
N LEU A 166 -10.71 9.14 -2.35
CA LEU A 166 -11.41 10.23 -3.02
C LEU A 166 -10.58 11.50 -2.89
N LEU A 167 -10.35 12.19 -4.01
CA LEU A 167 -9.93 13.58 -4.01
C LEU A 167 -11.17 14.44 -4.23
N GLN A 168 -11.54 15.22 -3.23
CA GLN A 168 -12.68 16.14 -3.32
C GLN A 168 -12.23 17.46 -3.98
N ARG A 169 -13.00 17.96 -4.95
CA ARG A 169 -12.67 19.17 -5.73
C ARG A 169 -13.72 20.27 -5.62
#